data_AF-F8U1G7-F1
#
_entry.id   AF-F8U1G7-F1
#
_cell.length_a   1.000
_cell.length_b   1.000
_cell.length_c   1.000
_cell.angle_alpha   90.00
_cell.angle_beta   90.00
_cell.angle_gamma   90.00
#
_symmetry.space_group_name_H-M   'P 1'
#
loop_
_entity.id
_entity.type
_entity.pdbx_description
1 polymer ?
#
loop_
_entity_poly.entity_id
_entity_poly.type
_entity_poly.pdbx_seq_one_letter_code
_entity_poly.pdbx_strand_id
1 'polypeptide(L)' 'ADGVYGSTFFVATGFHGLHVIMGSTFLAVCFIRQILHHFTSEHHFGFEAAAWYWHFVDVVWLFLYISIYWWGS' A
#
# COMPACT_ATOMS: atom_id res chain seq x y z
N ALA A 1 -23.31 6.50 -12.89
CA ALA A 1 -22.98 5.70 -11.70
C ALA A 1 -23.37 4.27 -12.05
N ASP A 2 -22.40 3.46 -12.46
CA ASP A 2 -22.56 2.23 -13.26
C ASP A 2 -23.09 1.03 -12.45
N GLY A 3 -24.10 1.28 -11.63
CA GLY A 3 -24.68 0.31 -10.72
C GLY A 3 -23.69 -0.18 -9.66
N VAL A 4 -24.03 -1.33 -9.07
CA VAL A 4 -23.27 -1.93 -7.96
C VAL A 4 -21.83 -2.26 -8.35
N TYR A 5 -21.59 -2.72 -9.59
CA TYR A 5 -20.25 -3.11 -10.04
C TYR A 5 -19.29 -1.91 -10.05
N GLY A 6 -19.67 -0.81 -10.71
CA GLY A 6 -18.84 0.40 -10.75
C GLY A 6 -18.62 0.98 -9.35
N SER A 7 -19.66 1.04 -8.51
CA SER A 7 -19.53 1.53 -7.14
C SER A 7 -18.57 0.68 -6.29
N THR A 8 -18.69 -0.65 -6.30
CA THR A 8 -17.80 -1.53 -5.54
C THR A 8 -16.38 -1.49 -6.09
N PHE A 9 -16.21 -1.48 -7.42
CA PHE A 9 -14.92 -1.37 -8.08
C PHE A 9 -14.16 -0.12 -7.63
N PHE A 10 -14.75 1.07 -7.81
CA PHE A 10 -14.05 2.32 -7.54
C PHE A 10 -13.81 2.57 -6.06
N VAL A 11 -14.72 2.15 -5.17
CA VAL A 11 -14.50 2.28 -3.73
C VAL A 11 -13.36 1.35 -3.28
N ALA A 12 -13.38 0.08 -3.68
CA ALA A 12 -12.36 -0.89 -3.25
C ALA A 12 -10.97 -0.54 -3.80
N THR A 13 -10.87 -0.31 -5.11
CA THR A 13 -9.60 0.03 -5.77
C THR A 13 -9.12 1.43 -5.39
N GLY A 14 -10.01 2.40 -5.25
CA GLY A 14 -9.68 3.76 -4.84
C GLY A 14 -9.18 3.83 -3.39
N PHE A 15 -9.82 3.12 -2.46
CA PHE A 15 -9.36 3.04 -1.08
C PHE A 15 -8.01 2.34 -0.96
N HIS A 16 -7.80 1.28 -1.74
CA HIS A 16 -6.49 0.64 -1.84
C HIS A 16 -5.44 1.59 -2.43
N GLY A 17 -5.75 2.35 -3.48
CA GLY A 17 -4.87 3.38 -4.04
C GLY A 17 -4.48 4.44 -3.01
N LEU A 18 -5.40 4.85 -2.12
CA LEU A 18 -5.07 5.72 -1.00
C LEU A 18 -4.04 5.08 -0.05
N HIS A 19 -4.13 3.77 0.22
CA HIS A 19 -3.13 3.06 1.03
C HIS A 19 -1.77 2.98 0.34
N VAL A 20 -1.74 2.79 -0.98
CA VAL A 20 -0.51 2.85 -1.77
C VAL A 20 0.17 4.21 -1.61
N ILE A 21 -0.59 5.32 -1.69
CA ILE A 21 -0.05 6.67 -1.48
C ILE A 21 0.52 6.82 -0.06
N MET A 22 -0.22 6.42 0.97
CA MET A 22 0.26 6.48 2.36
C MET A 22 1.54 5.65 2.56
N GLY A 23 1.58 4.43 2.02
CA GLY A 23 2.76 3.56 2.08
C GLY A 23 3.96 4.16 1.36
N SER A 24 3.72 4.80 0.21
CA SER A 24 4.77 5.42 -0.62
C SER A 24 5.37 6.61 0.10
N THR A 25 4.53 7.46 0.71
CA THR A 25 4.98 8.56 1.57
C THR A 25 5.75 8.04 2.78
N PHE A 26 5.30 6.97 3.42
CA PHE A 26 5.99 6.39 4.59
C PHE A 26 7.39 5.87 4.22
N LEU A 27 7.51 5.16 3.09
CA LEU A 27 8.81 4.74 2.56
C LEU A 27 9.68 5.92 2.15
N ALA A 28 9.11 6.97 1.54
CA ALA A 28 9.85 8.19 1.21
C ALA A 28 10.40 8.88 2.46
N VAL A 29 9.63 8.94 3.55
CA VAL A 29 10.14 9.44 4.85
C VAL A 29 11.27 8.55 5.37
N CYS A 30 11.15 7.23 5.29
CA CYS A 30 12.23 6.32 5.68
C CYS A 30 13.49 6.49 4.82
N PHE A 31 13.33 6.73 3.52
CA PHE A 31 14.43 7.02 2.60
C PHE A 31 15.17 8.31 2.99
N ILE A 32 14.43 9.39 3.25
CA ILE A 32 15.03 10.65 3.72
C ILE A 32 15.75 10.44 5.06
N ARG A 33 15.14 9.72 6.01
CA ARG A 33 15.76 9.39 7.30
C ARG A 33 17.05 8.56 7.14
N GLN A 34 17.09 7.66 6.16
CA GLN A 34 18.29 6.87 5.85
C GLN A 34 19.41 7.75 5.28
N ILE A 35 19.10 8.69 4.38
CA ILE A 35 20.07 9.68 3.86
C ILE A 35 20.64 10.54 4.99
N LEU A 36 19.81 10.89 5.97
CA LEU A 36 20.23 11.64 7.16
C LEU A 36 20.88 10.76 8.25
N HIS A 37 21.14 9.48 7.96
CA HIS A 37 21.78 8.52 8.87
C HIS A 37 21.06 8.35 10.24
N HIS A 38 19.73 8.44 10.26
CA HIS A 38 18.94 8.26 11.50
C HIS A 38 18.76 6.81 11.93
N PHE A 39 19.11 5.84 11.07
CA PHE A 39 18.96 4.41 11.34
C PHE A 39 20.32 3.76 11.59
N THR A 40 20.35 2.78 12.48
CA THR A 40 21.49 1.88 12.68
C THR A 40 21.11 0.45 12.28
N SER A 41 22.09 -0.44 12.10
CA SER A 41 21.82 -1.84 11.76
C SER A 41 20.95 -2.55 12.80
N GLU A 42 21.07 -2.18 14.08
CA GLU A 42 20.32 -2.78 15.18
C GLU A 42 19.00 -2.05 15.48
N HIS A 43 18.85 -0.78 15.05
CA HIS A 43 17.72 0.06 15.46
C HIS A 43 17.14 0.86 14.30
N HIS A 44 16.12 0.27 13.66
CA HIS A 44 15.52 0.75 12.43
C HIS A 44 14.02 0.40 12.31
N PHE A 45 13.33 0.29 13.46
CA PHE A 45 11.91 -0.09 13.52
C PHE A 45 10.98 0.76 12.63
N GLY A 46 11.28 2.05 12.43
CA GLY A 46 10.51 2.90 11.53
C GLY A 46 10.50 2.38 10.08
N PHE A 47 11.62 1.83 9.61
CA PHE A 47 11.72 1.17 8.31
C PHE A 47 11.04 -0.20 8.32
N GLU A 48 11.20 -1.00 9.39
CA GLU A 48 10.50 -2.29 9.53
C GLU A 48 8.97 -2.13 9.46
N ALA A 49 8.42 -1.13 10.17
CA ALA A 49 7.00 -0.81 10.14
C ALA A 49 6.53 -0.37 8.74
N ALA A 50 7.34 0.43 8.03
CA ALA A 50 7.04 0.82 6.66
C ALA A 50 7.06 -0.38 5.70
N ALA A 51 8.01 -1.31 5.87
CA ALA A 51 8.09 -2.54 5.09
C ALA A 51 6.89 -3.46 5.34
N TRP A 52 6.49 -3.65 6.60
CA TRP A 52 5.27 -4.41 6.93
C TRP A 52 4.03 -3.78 6.34
N TYR A 53 3.89 -2.46 6.43
CA TYR A 53 2.77 -1.74 5.81
C TYR A 53 2.77 -1.92 4.28
N TRP A 54 3.94 -1.86 3.64
CA TRP A 54 4.06 -2.04 2.20
C TRP A 54 3.65 -3.46 1.75
N HIS A 55 4.10 -4.49 2.47
CA HIS A 55 3.68 -5.87 2.18
C HIS A 55 2.18 -6.09 2.42
N PHE A 56 1.59 -5.45 3.43
CA PHE A 56 0.14 -5.46 3.61
C PHE A 56 -0.58 -4.89 2.38
N VAL A 57 -0.11 -3.75 1.86
CA VAL A 57 -0.66 -3.13 0.65
C VAL A 57 -0.56 -4.10 -0.54
N ASP A 58 0.61 -4.69 -0.78
CA ASP A 58 0.80 -5.67 -1.87
C ASP A 58 -0.15 -6.86 -1.78
N VAL A 59 -0.31 -7.46 -0.58
CA VAL A 59 -1.21 -8.60 -0.40
C VAL A 59 -2.65 -8.22 -0.72
N VAL A 60 -3.13 -7.05 -0.25
CA VAL A 60 -4.48 -6.55 -0.57
C VAL A 60 -4.65 -6.37 -2.09
N TRP A 61 -3.61 -5.90 -2.79
CA TRP A 61 -3.66 -5.75 -4.24
C TRP A 61 -3.83 -7.10 -4.95
N LEU A 62 -3.12 -8.14 -4.52
CA LEU A 62 -3.27 -9.48 -5.10
C LEU A 62 -4.72 -9.99 -4.97
N PHE A 63 -5.36 -9.77 -3.82
CA PHE A 63 -6.77 -10.12 -3.63
C PHE A 63 -7.71 -9.31 -4.54
N LEU A 64 -7.49 -8.00 -4.67
CA LEU A 64 -8.28 -7.16 -5.57
C LEU A 64 -8.13 -7.56 -7.03
N TYR A 65 -6.90 -7.86 -7.46
CA TYR A 65 -6.62 -8.29 -8.82
C TYR A 65 -7.34 -9.61 -9.15
N ILE A 66 -7.18 -10.64 -8.32
CA ILE A 66 -7.82 -11.94 -8.56
C ILE A 66 -9.35 -11.83 -8.51
N SER A 67 -9.90 -11.11 -7.54
CA SER A 67 -11.35 -11.09 -7.31
C SER A 67 -12.10 -10.18 -8.27
N ILE A 68 -11.60 -8.95 -8.49
CA ILE A 68 -12.30 -7.93 -9.26
C ILE A 68 -11.85 -7.95 -10.72
N TYR A 69 -10.54 -7.92 -10.97
CA TYR A 69 -10.02 -7.79 -12.33
C TYR A 69 -10.02 -9.10 -13.10
N TRP A 70 -9.86 -10.25 -12.44
CA TRP A 70 -9.86 -11.54 -13.11
C TRP A 70 -11.20 -12.27 -13.00
N TRP A 71 -11.69 -12.57 -11.79
CA TRP A 71 -12.92 -13.36 -11.64
C TRP A 71 -14.20 -12.55 -11.92
N GLY A 72 -14.20 -11.25 -11.60
CA GLY A 72 -15.34 -10.35 -11.78
C GLY A 72 -15.51 -9.75 -13.18
N SER A 73 -14.62 -10.10 -14.13
CA SER A 73 -14.57 -9.59 -15.50
C SER A 73 -15.13 -10.58 -16.51
#